data_AF-A0ABC8T8N2-F1
#
_entry.id   AF-A0ABC8T8N2-F1
#
_cell.length_a   1.000
_cell.length_b   1.000
_cell.length_c   1.000
_cell.angle_alpha   90.00
_cell.angle_beta   90.00
_cell.angle_gamma   90.00
#
_symmetry.space_group_name_H-M   'P 1'
#
loop_
_entity.id
_entity.type
_entity.pdbx_description
1 polymer ?
#
loop_
_entity_poly.entity_id
_entity_poly.type
_entity_poly.pdbx_seq_one_letter_code
_entity_poly.pdbx_strand_id
1 'polypeptide(L)'
;MDEQLLDAMCDRLKPVLYTENSFIAREGDPVDEMLFVMRGNLLTMTTNGGRTGFFNSIDLKAGDFCGEALLTWALDPNSSSSLPTSTRTVKAITDVEAFALMADDMKSVASQFRRLHSKQFQHTFRQWRTWAACFIQVAWRRHFRRKLDKSLREEENRLQDALAKEGGTSPSLGATIYASRFAANALRALRRNRARNAKMPQWLPPLLLQKPAEPDFSDEGQ
;
A
#
# COMPACT_ATOMS: atom_id res chain seq x y z
N MET A 1 15.02 7.24 -9.23
CA MET A 1 14.35 6.05 -9.83
C MET A 1 14.95 4.84 -9.16
N ASP A 2 14.16 3.84 -8.75
CA ASP A 2 14.67 2.64 -8.09
C ASP A 2 15.67 1.88 -8.99
N GLU A 3 16.77 1.41 -8.41
CA GLU A 3 17.85 0.75 -9.18
C GLU A 3 17.36 -0.52 -9.87
N GLN A 4 16.44 -1.27 -9.25
CA GLN A 4 15.87 -2.49 -9.84
C GLN A 4 15.00 -2.18 -11.06
N LEU A 5 14.30 -1.05 -11.06
CA LEU A 5 13.51 -0.59 -12.19
C LEU A 5 14.40 -0.24 -13.38
N LEU A 6 15.50 0.49 -13.10
CA LEU A 6 16.48 0.85 -14.12
C LEU A 6 17.15 -0.38 -14.73
N ASP A 7 17.56 -1.34 -13.90
CA ASP A 7 18.18 -2.60 -14.35
C ASP A 7 17.21 -3.38 -15.27
N ALA A 8 15.95 -3.50 -14.86
CA ALA A 8 14.91 -4.14 -15.66
C ALA A 8 14.59 -3.39 -16.97
N MET A 9 14.75 -2.07 -17.02
CA MET A 9 14.64 -1.30 -18.26
C MET A 9 15.85 -1.53 -19.16
N CYS A 10 17.06 -1.55 -18.60
CA CYS A 10 18.30 -1.82 -19.31
C CYS A 10 18.29 -3.19 -20.01
N ASP A 11 17.76 -4.21 -19.34
CA ASP A 11 17.58 -5.56 -19.91
C ASP A 11 16.67 -5.60 -21.16
N ARG A 12 15.85 -4.56 -21.37
CA ARG A 12 14.88 -4.46 -22.46
C ARG A 12 15.32 -3.53 -23.59
N LEU A 13 16.43 -2.83 -23.42
CA LEU A 13 16.96 -1.93 -24.44
C LEU A 13 17.43 -2.71 -25.66
N LYS A 14 17.04 -2.23 -26.85
CA LYS A 14 17.48 -2.79 -28.13
C LYS A 14 18.34 -1.77 -28.87
N PRO A 15 19.52 -2.15 -29.37
CA PRO A 15 20.32 -1.24 -30.17
C PRO A 15 19.61 -0.94 -31.50
N VAL A 16 19.59 0.33 -31.89
CA VAL A 16 18.99 0.82 -33.13
C VAL A 16 19.93 1.81 -33.82
N LEU A 17 19.82 1.87 -35.14
CA LEU A 17 20.63 2.74 -36.00
C LEU A 17 19.70 3.55 -36.89
N TYR A 18 19.94 4.86 -36.94
CA TYR A 18 19.24 5.76 -37.86
C TYR A 18 20.26 6.41 -38.77
N THR A 19 19.95 6.41 -40.07
CA THR A 19 20.80 7.04 -41.08
C THR A 19 20.60 8.55 -41.08
N GLU A 20 21.61 9.27 -41.56
CA GLU A 20 21.49 10.70 -41.79
C GLU A 20 20.19 11.07 -42.53
N ASN A 21 19.54 12.14 -42.09
CA ASN A 21 18.31 12.69 -42.64
C ASN A 21 17.03 11.83 -42.48
N SER A 22 17.07 10.72 -41.75
CA SER A 22 15.86 9.94 -41.45
C SER A 22 14.96 10.62 -40.41
N PHE A 23 13.66 10.44 -40.54
CA PHE A 23 12.69 10.85 -39.51
C PHE A 23 12.45 9.68 -38.56
N ILE A 24 12.54 9.95 -37.27
CA ILE A 24 12.33 8.96 -36.21
C ILE A 24 10.88 9.01 -35.76
N ALA A 25 10.40 10.21 -35.43
CA ALA A 25 9.02 10.46 -35.03
C ALA A 25 8.56 11.80 -35.63
N ARG A 26 7.27 11.95 -35.90
CA ARG A 26 6.67 13.24 -36.28
C ARG A 26 5.71 13.72 -35.20
N GLU A 27 5.58 15.03 -35.10
CA GLU A 27 4.56 15.64 -34.24
C GLU A 27 3.17 15.11 -34.66
N GLY A 28 2.41 14.57 -33.73
CA GLY A 28 1.11 13.94 -33.99
C GLY A 28 1.14 12.42 -34.18
N ASP A 29 2.30 11.81 -34.41
CA ASP A 29 2.42 10.35 -34.52
C ASP A 29 2.38 9.69 -33.13
N PRO A 30 1.89 8.44 -33.01
CA PRO A 30 2.00 7.70 -31.75
C PRO A 30 3.49 7.46 -31.42
N VAL A 31 3.85 7.61 -30.14
CA VAL A 31 5.19 7.28 -29.64
C VAL A 31 5.19 5.81 -29.24
N ASP A 32 5.87 4.99 -30.02
CA ASP A 32 6.02 3.54 -29.85
C ASP A 32 7.34 3.14 -29.19
N GLU A 33 8.36 3.99 -29.28
CA GLU A 33 9.67 3.78 -28.65
C GLU A 33 10.22 5.04 -27.96
N MET A 34 10.93 4.83 -26.86
CA MET A 34 11.77 5.84 -26.20
C MET A 34 13.22 5.58 -26.60
N LEU A 35 13.93 6.61 -27.05
CA LEU A 35 15.30 6.49 -27.55
C LEU A 35 16.30 7.15 -26.64
N PHE A 36 17.42 6.48 -26.43
CA PHE A 36 18.60 6.97 -25.71
C PHE A 36 19.75 7.12 -26.69
N VAL A 37 20.19 8.35 -26.94
CA VAL A 37 21.22 8.66 -27.94
C VAL A 37 22.59 8.30 -27.37
N MET A 38 23.29 7.37 -28.02
CA MET A 38 24.65 7.01 -27.65
C MET A 38 25.68 7.79 -28.46
N ARG A 39 25.38 8.03 -29.75
CA ARG A 39 26.27 8.75 -30.66
C ARG A 39 25.48 9.38 -31.82
N GLY A 40 25.99 10.50 -32.33
CA GLY A 40 25.36 11.27 -33.40
C GLY A 40 24.48 12.40 -32.87
N ASN A 41 23.84 13.13 -33.80
CA ASN A 41 23.01 14.30 -33.48
C ASN A 41 21.59 14.14 -34.05
N LEU A 42 20.60 14.41 -33.21
CA LEU A 42 19.20 14.54 -33.60
C LEU A 42 18.77 16.00 -33.52
N LEU A 43 17.81 16.38 -34.36
CA LEU A 43 17.11 17.64 -34.28
C LEU A 43 15.66 17.35 -33.90
N THR A 44 15.20 17.99 -32.83
CA THR A 44 13.78 18.01 -32.45
C THR A 44 13.16 19.33 -32.86
N MET A 45 11.97 19.29 -33.43
CA MET A 45 11.24 20.45 -33.94
C MET A 45 9.80 20.37 -33.48
N THR A 46 9.20 21.46 -33.00
CA THR A 46 7.77 21.51 -32.66
C THR A 46 7.11 22.75 -33.25
N THR A 47 5.92 22.56 -33.78
CA THR A 47 5.04 23.61 -34.29
C THR A 47 3.88 23.92 -33.33
N ASN A 48 3.84 23.24 -32.18
CA ASN A 48 2.77 23.34 -31.18
C ASN A 48 1.38 23.19 -31.82
N GLY A 49 1.21 22.12 -32.59
CA GLY A 49 -0.01 21.82 -33.32
C GLY A 49 -0.26 22.76 -34.51
N GLY A 50 0.79 23.23 -35.18
CA GLY A 50 0.68 24.09 -36.37
C GLY A 50 0.34 25.55 -36.08
N ARG A 51 0.63 26.05 -34.86
CA ARG A 51 0.40 27.45 -34.52
C ARG A 51 1.28 28.36 -35.36
N THR A 52 0.67 29.25 -36.15
CA THR A 52 1.39 30.20 -37.01
C THR A 52 2.36 31.07 -36.21
N GLY A 53 3.63 31.11 -36.62
CA GLY A 53 4.68 31.88 -35.96
C GLY A 53 5.36 31.18 -34.77
N PHE A 54 4.98 29.93 -34.46
CA PHE A 54 5.64 29.13 -33.43
C PHE A 54 6.44 28.00 -34.06
N PHE A 55 7.76 28.08 -33.94
CA PHE A 55 8.69 27.03 -34.37
C PHE A 55 9.83 26.98 -33.36
N ASN A 56 9.92 25.89 -32.61
CA ASN A 56 10.99 25.65 -31.66
C ASN A 56 11.80 24.43 -32.10
N SER A 57 13.12 24.57 -32.16
CA SER A 57 14.04 23.51 -32.52
C SER A 57 15.16 23.34 -31.50
N ILE A 58 15.46 22.11 -31.12
CA ILE A 58 16.50 21.77 -30.15
C ILE A 58 17.30 20.59 -30.67
N ASP A 59 18.63 20.71 -30.63
CA ASP A 59 19.54 19.60 -30.93
C ASP A 59 19.68 18.66 -29.73
N LEU A 60 19.58 17.35 -29.97
CA LEU A 60 19.90 16.30 -29.02
C LEU A 60 21.21 15.62 -29.42
N LYS A 61 22.06 15.34 -28.44
CA LYS A 61 23.39 14.75 -28.59
C LYS A 61 23.49 13.46 -27.79
N ALA A 62 24.66 12.83 -27.84
CA ALA A 62 24.97 11.69 -26.98
C ALA A 62 24.69 11.99 -25.50
N GLY A 63 23.95 11.10 -24.84
CA GLY A 63 23.47 11.25 -23.47
C GLY A 63 22.03 11.79 -23.37
N ASP A 64 21.50 12.39 -24.43
CA ASP A 64 20.12 12.85 -24.48
C ASP A 64 19.15 11.72 -24.87
N PHE A 65 17.86 11.95 -24.63
CA PHE A 65 16.79 11.00 -24.96
C PHE A 65 15.57 11.71 -25.54
N CYS A 66 14.71 10.94 -26.21
CA CYS A 66 13.40 11.42 -26.67
C CYS A 66 12.33 10.34 -26.52
N GLY A 67 11.06 10.75 -26.52
CA GLY A 67 9.93 9.84 -26.29
C GLY A 67 9.54 9.74 -24.81
N GLU A 68 9.87 10.76 -24.02
CA GLU A 68 9.61 10.86 -22.57
C GLU A 68 8.12 10.70 -22.20
N ALA A 69 7.21 10.98 -23.13
CA ALA A 69 5.79 10.76 -22.96
C ALA A 69 5.45 9.29 -22.69
N LEU A 70 6.23 8.35 -23.23
CA LEU A 70 6.06 6.92 -22.97
C LEU A 70 6.31 6.56 -21.50
N LEU A 71 7.30 7.18 -20.86
CA LEU A 71 7.62 6.89 -19.47
C LEU A 71 6.46 7.24 -18.56
N THR A 72 5.92 8.45 -18.72
CA THR A 72 4.76 8.91 -17.94
C THR A 72 3.53 8.03 -18.21
N TRP A 73 3.28 7.67 -19.48
CA TRP A 73 2.19 6.79 -19.87
C TRP A 73 2.32 5.39 -19.24
N ALA A 74 3.51 4.78 -19.31
CA ALA A 74 3.75 3.45 -18.78
C ALA A 74 3.66 3.42 -17.24
N LEU A 75 4.01 4.51 -16.55
CA LEU A 75 3.98 4.61 -15.10
C LEU A 75 2.58 4.92 -14.53
N ASP A 76 1.68 5.54 -15.31
CA ASP A 76 0.30 5.81 -14.90
C ASP A 76 -0.59 4.53 -14.90
N PRO A 77 -1.22 4.15 -13.77
CA PRO A 77 -2.16 3.03 -13.71
C PRO A 77 -3.47 3.23 -14.45
N ASN A 78 -3.85 4.48 -14.71
CA ASN A 78 -5.07 4.81 -15.42
C ASN A 78 -4.82 5.13 -16.90
N SER A 79 -3.58 4.95 -17.36
CA SER A 79 -3.25 5.17 -18.77
C SER A 79 -4.09 4.26 -19.67
N SER A 80 -4.64 4.86 -20.72
CA SER A 80 -5.35 4.12 -21.76
C SER A 80 -4.43 3.11 -22.45
N SER A 81 -5.04 2.15 -23.16
CA SER A 81 -4.30 1.23 -24.03
C SER A 81 -3.69 1.92 -25.25
N SER A 82 -4.12 3.15 -25.58
CA SER A 82 -3.57 3.93 -26.67
C SER A 82 -2.21 4.52 -26.29
N LEU A 83 -1.29 4.53 -27.26
CA LEU A 83 0.01 5.17 -27.11
C LEU A 83 -0.14 6.69 -26.97
N PRO A 84 0.79 7.34 -26.25
CA PRO A 84 0.84 8.80 -26.21
C PRO A 84 1.22 9.36 -27.58
N THR A 85 0.77 10.58 -27.86
CA THR A 85 1.09 11.28 -29.11
C THR A 85 2.36 12.09 -28.98
N SER A 86 3.24 12.05 -30.00
CA SER A 86 4.46 12.83 -30.01
C SER A 86 4.15 14.32 -30.11
N THR A 87 4.80 15.13 -29.28
CA THR A 87 4.68 16.59 -29.28
C THR A 87 5.68 17.27 -30.21
N ARG A 88 6.68 16.51 -30.70
CA ARG A 88 7.77 17.02 -31.53
C ARG A 88 8.10 16.06 -32.66
N THR A 89 8.58 16.62 -33.76
CA THR A 89 9.22 15.88 -34.85
C THR A 89 10.69 15.68 -34.51
N VAL A 90 11.20 14.47 -34.63
CA VAL A 90 12.59 14.09 -34.37
C VAL A 90 13.22 13.62 -35.68
N LYS A 91 14.32 14.24 -36.08
CA LYS A 91 15.05 13.95 -37.31
C LYS A 91 16.53 13.69 -37.01
N ALA A 92 17.11 12.68 -37.64
CA ALA A 92 18.55 12.44 -37.59
C ALA A 92 19.30 13.44 -38.48
N ILE A 93 20.26 14.17 -37.90
CA ILE A 93 21.12 15.11 -38.61
C ILE A 93 22.42 14.45 -39.05
N THR A 94 22.86 13.43 -38.33
CA THR A 94 23.97 12.54 -38.69
C THR A 94 23.48 11.10 -38.62
N ASP A 95 24.33 10.14 -38.95
CA ASP A 95 24.10 8.77 -38.50
C ASP A 95 24.05 8.74 -36.96
N VAL A 96 23.04 8.06 -36.41
CA VAL A 96 22.78 7.99 -34.97
C VAL A 96 22.75 6.55 -34.50
N GLU A 97 23.52 6.30 -33.45
CA GLU A 97 23.52 5.06 -32.69
C GLU A 97 22.76 5.32 -31.40
N ALA A 98 21.71 4.53 -31.15
CA ALA A 98 20.85 4.71 -29.99
C ALA A 98 20.38 3.36 -29.44
N PHE A 99 19.84 3.39 -28.22
CA PHE A 99 19.06 2.30 -27.68
C PHE A 99 17.58 2.68 -27.66
N ALA A 100 16.73 1.76 -28.14
CA ALA A 100 15.28 1.89 -28.10
C ALA A 100 14.68 1.04 -26.98
N LEU A 101 13.76 1.65 -26.23
CA LEU A 101 12.88 0.97 -25.30
C LEU A 101 11.44 1.04 -25.83
N MET A 102 10.91 -0.10 -26.22
CA MET A 102 9.57 -0.21 -26.79
C MET A 102 8.48 0.03 -25.74
N ALA A 103 7.34 0.58 -26.17
CA ALA A 103 6.21 0.86 -25.31
C ALA A 103 5.71 -0.37 -24.53
N ASP A 104 5.63 -1.52 -25.20
CA ASP A 104 5.18 -2.77 -24.57
C ASP A 104 6.15 -3.26 -23.49
N ASP A 105 7.46 -3.18 -23.76
CA ASP A 105 8.49 -3.55 -22.80
C ASP A 105 8.47 -2.59 -21.60
N MET A 106 8.31 -1.29 -21.85
CA MET A 106 8.18 -0.28 -20.79
C MET A 106 6.94 -0.50 -19.92
N LYS A 107 5.77 -0.78 -20.52
CA LYS A 107 4.53 -1.05 -19.80
C LYS A 107 4.61 -2.35 -19.01
N SER A 108 5.30 -3.36 -19.55
CA SER A 108 5.60 -4.61 -18.84
C SER A 108 6.45 -4.36 -17.60
N VAL A 109 7.58 -3.67 -17.74
CA VAL A 109 8.48 -3.33 -16.63
C VAL A 109 7.76 -2.49 -15.57
N ALA A 110 7.03 -1.45 -15.98
CA ALA A 110 6.25 -0.63 -15.07
C ALA A 110 5.16 -1.44 -14.32
N SER A 111 4.48 -2.36 -15.01
CA SER A 111 3.48 -3.23 -14.36
C SER A 111 4.08 -4.18 -13.33
N GLN A 112 5.27 -4.72 -13.61
CA GLN A 112 6.00 -5.61 -12.71
C GLN A 112 6.45 -4.86 -11.46
N PHE A 113 7.03 -3.67 -11.64
CA PHE A 113 7.42 -2.79 -10.55
C PHE A 113 6.24 -2.50 -9.63
N ARG A 114 5.11 -2.02 -10.17
CA ARG A 114 3.90 -1.78 -9.37
C ARG A 114 3.43 -3.02 -8.63
N ARG A 115 3.50 -4.20 -9.24
CA ARG A 115 3.10 -5.47 -8.59
C ARG A 115 4.05 -5.83 -7.45
N LEU A 116 5.36 -5.63 -7.61
CA LEU A 116 6.35 -5.89 -6.57
C LEU A 116 6.14 -4.96 -5.38
N HIS A 117 6.02 -3.66 -5.62
CA HIS A 117 5.70 -2.69 -4.57
C HIS A 117 4.35 -2.99 -3.92
N SER A 118 3.29 -3.26 -4.70
CA SER A 118 1.97 -3.58 -4.15
C SER A 118 1.98 -4.83 -3.26
N LYS A 119 2.73 -5.87 -3.61
CA LYS A 119 2.86 -7.07 -2.76
C LYS A 119 3.56 -6.74 -1.44
N GLN A 120 4.66 -6.01 -1.48
CA GLN A 120 5.38 -5.59 -0.29
C GLN A 120 4.47 -4.78 0.66
N PHE A 121 3.73 -3.82 0.12
CA PHE A 121 2.75 -3.03 0.88
C PHE A 121 1.55 -3.86 1.38
N GLN A 122 1.09 -4.85 0.63
CA GLN A 122 -0.01 -5.72 1.07
C GLN A 122 0.39 -6.61 2.25
N HIS A 123 1.61 -7.13 2.27
CA HIS A 123 2.10 -7.96 3.36
C HIS A 123 2.24 -7.17 4.67
N THR A 124 2.84 -5.98 4.60
CA THR A 124 2.95 -5.08 5.77
C THR A 124 1.55 -4.68 6.25
N PHE A 125 0.66 -4.24 5.36
CA PHE A 125 -0.69 -3.84 5.75
C PHE A 125 -1.51 -4.99 6.35
N ARG A 126 -1.37 -6.22 5.85
CA ARG A 126 -2.00 -7.42 6.45
C ARG A 126 -1.49 -7.67 7.86
N GLN A 127 -0.19 -7.52 8.09
CA GLN A 127 0.41 -7.69 9.42
C GLN A 127 -0.09 -6.61 10.40
N TRP A 128 -0.14 -5.36 9.96
CA TRP A 128 -0.69 -4.23 10.74
C TRP A 128 -2.19 -4.41 11.05
N ARG A 129 -3.00 -4.90 10.09
CA ARG A 129 -4.42 -5.21 10.31
C ARG A 129 -4.62 -6.26 11.40
N THR A 130 -3.84 -7.34 11.35
CA THR A 130 -3.92 -8.42 12.35
C THR A 130 -3.47 -7.91 13.73
N TRP A 131 -2.37 -7.16 13.79
CA TRP A 131 -1.89 -6.56 15.03
C TRP A 131 -2.92 -5.62 15.66
N ALA A 132 -3.49 -4.70 14.86
CA ALA A 132 -4.51 -3.76 15.33
C ALA A 132 -5.77 -4.48 15.83
N ALA A 133 -6.24 -5.50 15.10
CA ALA A 133 -7.38 -6.32 15.51
C ALA A 133 -7.12 -7.01 16.86
N CYS A 134 -5.96 -7.66 17.02
CA CYS A 134 -5.58 -8.29 18.28
C CYS A 134 -5.44 -7.26 19.42
N PHE A 135 -4.86 -6.10 19.15
CA PHE A 135 -4.70 -5.03 20.14
C PHE A 135 -6.06 -4.55 20.66
N ILE A 136 -7.00 -4.25 19.75
CA ILE A 136 -8.37 -3.85 20.11
C ILE A 136 -9.07 -4.98 20.88
N GLN A 137 -8.91 -6.24 20.45
CA GLN A 137 -9.49 -7.39 21.15
C GLN A 137 -8.96 -7.54 22.59
N VAL A 138 -7.65 -7.35 22.81
CA VAL A 138 -7.04 -7.40 24.14
C VAL A 138 -7.56 -6.26 25.01
N ALA A 139 -7.61 -5.04 24.47
CA ALA A 139 -8.16 -3.88 25.16
C ALA A 139 -9.64 -4.09 25.56
N TRP A 140 -10.46 -4.61 24.64
CA TRP A 140 -11.86 -4.94 24.89
C TRP A 140 -12.04 -6.01 25.96
N ARG A 141 -11.25 -7.11 25.89
CA ARG A 141 -11.28 -8.17 26.91
C ARG A 141 -10.87 -7.64 28.29
N ARG A 142 -9.90 -6.72 28.36
CA ARG A 142 -9.49 -6.07 29.61
C ARG A 142 -10.58 -5.16 30.16
N HIS A 143 -11.20 -4.34 29.30
CA HIS A 143 -12.33 -3.49 29.69
C HIS A 143 -13.50 -4.32 30.20
N PHE A 144 -13.89 -5.38 29.48
CA PHE A 144 -15.01 -6.23 29.86
C PHE A 144 -14.77 -7.00 31.17
N ARG A 145 -13.53 -7.48 31.41
CA ARG A 145 -13.13 -8.07 32.70
C ARG A 145 -13.28 -7.07 33.84
N ARG A 146 -12.71 -5.86 33.69
CA ARG A 146 -12.84 -4.79 34.68
C ARG A 146 -14.30 -4.43 34.98
N LYS A 147 -15.16 -4.40 33.95
CA LYS A 147 -16.60 -4.11 34.11
C LYS A 147 -17.31 -5.22 34.88
N LEU A 148 -16.97 -6.49 34.64
CA LEU A 148 -17.53 -7.62 35.36
C LEU A 148 -17.09 -7.64 36.83
N ASP A 149 -15.80 -7.41 37.10
CA ASP A 149 -15.25 -7.39 38.46
C ASP A 149 -15.86 -6.26 39.30
N LYS A 150 -16.04 -5.06 38.71
CA LYS A 150 -16.74 -3.96 39.38
C LYS A 150 -18.17 -4.33 39.76
N SER A 151 -18.91 -4.94 38.83
CA SER A 151 -20.28 -5.40 39.09
C SER A 151 -20.34 -6.47 40.19
N LEU A 152 -19.37 -7.39 40.25
CA LEU A 152 -19.30 -8.39 41.31
C LEU A 152 -19.01 -7.76 42.68
N ARG A 153 -18.05 -6.83 42.74
CA ARG A 153 -17.71 -6.09 43.98
C ARG A 153 -18.86 -5.23 44.50
N GLU A 154 -19.58 -4.55 43.61
CA GLU A 154 -20.78 -3.78 43.98
C GLU A 154 -21.85 -4.68 44.58
N GLU A 155 -22.06 -5.88 44.02
CA GLU A 155 -23.02 -6.83 44.55
C GLU A 155 -22.55 -7.49 45.85
N GLU A 156 -21.25 -7.75 46.02
CA GLU A 156 -20.66 -8.24 47.27
C GLU A 156 -20.76 -7.22 48.41
N ASN A 157 -20.47 -5.95 48.15
CA ASN A 157 -20.61 -4.88 49.15
C ASN A 157 -22.07 -4.74 49.61
N ARG A 158 -23.03 -4.80 48.67
CA ARG A 158 -24.47 -4.77 49.00
C ARG A 158 -24.91 -5.97 49.84
N LEU A 159 -24.31 -7.16 49.64
CA LEU A 159 -24.53 -8.32 50.50
C LEU A 159 -24.01 -8.08 51.91
N GLN A 160 -22.78 -7.59 52.03
CA GLN A 160 -22.15 -7.31 53.32
C GLN A 160 -22.95 -6.26 54.10
N ASP A 161 -23.44 -5.21 53.43
CA ASP A 161 -24.31 -4.20 54.04
C ASP A 161 -25.65 -4.78 54.52
N ALA A 162 -26.25 -5.71 53.77
CA ALA A 162 -27.50 -6.37 54.16
C ALA A 162 -27.28 -7.28 55.38
N LEU A 163 -26.18 -8.04 55.40
CA LEU A 163 -25.80 -8.88 56.54
C LEU A 163 -25.45 -8.06 57.79
N ALA A 164 -24.78 -6.91 57.63
CA ALA A 164 -24.45 -6.02 58.74
C ALA A 164 -25.67 -5.35 59.38
N LYS A 165 -26.78 -5.24 58.63
CA LYS A 165 -28.08 -4.74 59.13
C LYS A 165 -28.92 -5.83 59.80
N GLU A 166 -28.47 -7.08 59.77
CA GLU A 166 -29.22 -8.25 60.22
C GLU A 166 -28.88 -8.58 61.68
N GLY A 167 -29.65 -8.01 62.61
CA GLY A 167 -29.46 -8.17 64.06
C GLY A 167 -30.21 -9.35 64.71
N GLY A 168 -30.49 -10.45 63.99
CA GLY A 168 -31.30 -11.56 64.51
C GLY A 168 -30.95 -12.93 63.95
N THR A 169 -31.30 -13.99 64.68
CA THR A 169 -30.84 -15.39 64.53
C THR A 169 -31.32 -16.14 63.27
N SER A 170 -31.98 -15.47 62.31
CA SER A 170 -32.48 -16.09 61.08
C SER A 170 -32.18 -15.24 59.83
N PRO A 171 -31.79 -15.87 58.69
CA PRO A 171 -31.51 -15.17 57.45
C PRO A 171 -32.70 -14.31 57.01
N SER A 172 -32.51 -13.00 56.85
CA SER A 172 -33.56 -12.11 56.36
C SER A 172 -33.96 -12.51 54.93
N LEU A 173 -35.25 -12.31 54.60
CA LEU A 173 -35.76 -12.55 53.25
C LEU A 173 -34.93 -11.78 52.19
N GLY A 174 -34.46 -10.58 52.55
CA GLY A 174 -33.58 -9.75 51.74
C GLY A 174 -32.22 -10.40 51.47
N ALA A 175 -31.56 -10.96 52.50
CA ALA A 175 -30.29 -11.67 52.35
C ALA A 175 -30.43 -12.92 51.46
N THR A 176 -31.53 -13.67 51.59
CA THR A 176 -31.79 -14.88 50.76
C THR A 176 -32.03 -14.53 49.29
N ILE A 177 -32.85 -13.49 49.02
CA ILE A 177 -33.07 -12.99 47.66
C ILE A 177 -31.74 -12.55 47.04
N TYR A 178 -30.89 -11.90 47.82
CA TYR A 178 -29.61 -11.41 47.33
C TYR A 178 -28.61 -12.55 47.05
N ALA A 179 -28.46 -13.50 47.97
CA ALA A 179 -27.61 -14.68 47.77
C ALA A 179 -28.01 -15.47 46.52
N SER A 180 -29.32 -15.57 46.24
CA SER A 180 -29.85 -16.20 45.02
C SER A 180 -29.43 -15.44 43.74
N ARG A 181 -29.46 -14.10 43.78
CA ARG A 181 -29.02 -13.23 42.67
C ARG A 181 -27.51 -13.32 42.43
N PHE A 182 -26.73 -13.37 43.51
CA PHE A 182 -25.28 -13.54 43.46
C PHE A 182 -24.92 -14.89 42.84
N ALA A 183 -25.52 -15.99 43.31
CA ALA A 183 -25.31 -17.33 42.75
C ALA A 183 -25.73 -17.40 41.27
N ALA A 184 -26.88 -16.81 40.91
CA ALA A 184 -27.35 -16.79 39.52
C ALA A 184 -26.40 -16.01 38.58
N ASN A 185 -25.83 -14.89 39.05
CA ASN A 185 -24.85 -14.11 38.29
C ASN A 185 -23.49 -14.83 38.18
N ALA A 186 -23.02 -15.47 39.25
CA ALA A 186 -21.81 -16.29 39.24
C ALA A 186 -21.93 -17.48 38.26
N LEU A 187 -23.07 -18.18 38.27
CA LEU A 187 -23.36 -19.26 37.33
C LEU A 187 -23.45 -18.77 35.88
N ARG A 188 -24.04 -17.59 35.64
CA ARG A 188 -24.06 -16.96 34.30
C ARG A 188 -22.66 -16.60 33.80
N ALA A 189 -21.78 -16.11 34.67
CA ALA A 189 -20.39 -15.81 34.33
C ALA A 189 -19.62 -17.09 33.97
N LEU A 190 -19.78 -18.17 34.74
CA LEU A 190 -19.17 -19.47 34.47
C LEU A 190 -19.65 -20.07 33.14
N ARG A 191 -20.95 -20.01 32.83
CA ARG A 191 -21.50 -20.48 31.54
C ARG A 191 -20.96 -19.69 30.35
N ARG A 192 -20.87 -18.36 30.46
CA ARG A 192 -20.28 -17.51 29.41
C ARG A 192 -18.79 -17.80 29.18
N ASN A 193 -18.04 -18.07 30.24
CA ASN A 193 -16.63 -18.45 30.15
C ASN A 193 -16.46 -19.85 29.55
N ARG A 194 -17.31 -20.82 29.91
CA ARG A 194 -17.28 -22.18 29.35
C ARG A 194 -17.59 -22.21 27.85
N ALA A 195 -18.57 -21.42 27.40
CA ALA A 195 -18.90 -21.29 25.98
C ALA A 195 -17.81 -20.58 25.16
N ARG A 196 -17.05 -19.65 25.77
CA ARG A 196 -15.89 -19.00 25.13
C ARG A 196 -14.65 -19.89 25.08
N ASN A 197 -14.40 -20.68 26.13
CA ASN A 197 -13.26 -21.59 26.21
C ASN A 197 -13.44 -22.86 25.34
N ALA A 198 -14.68 -23.29 25.08
CA ALA A 198 -14.96 -24.41 24.19
C ALA A 198 -14.74 -24.09 22.69
N LYS A 199 -14.67 -22.81 22.31
CA LYS A 199 -14.43 -22.35 20.92
C LYS A 199 -12.98 -21.93 20.65
N MET A 200 -12.09 -21.97 21.65
CA MET A 200 -10.73 -21.45 21.51
C MET A 200 -9.75 -22.49 22.04
N PRO A 201 -8.99 -23.20 21.18
CA PRO A 201 -7.84 -23.96 21.64
C PRO A 201 -6.90 -22.99 22.34
N GLN A 202 -6.31 -23.43 23.46
CA GLN A 202 -5.29 -22.70 24.18
C GLN A 202 -4.18 -22.24 23.21
N TRP A 203 -4.19 -20.97 22.82
CA TRP A 203 -3.09 -20.36 22.08
C TRP A 203 -2.53 -19.21 22.90
N LEU A 204 -1.45 -19.59 23.59
CA LEU A 204 -0.29 -18.86 24.07
C LEU A 204 -0.48 -17.73 25.11
N PRO A 205 0.46 -17.61 26.08
CA PRO A 205 0.46 -16.53 27.07
C PRO A 205 0.48 -15.14 26.41
N PRO A 206 0.15 -14.06 27.13
CA PRO A 206 0.14 -12.66 26.64
C PRO A 206 1.50 -12.09 26.23
N LEU A 207 2.48 -12.93 25.91
CA LEU A 207 3.82 -12.52 25.52
C LEU A 207 3.78 -11.98 24.09
N LEU A 208 3.73 -10.64 24.03
CA LEU A 208 4.37 -9.81 23.01
C LEU A 208 3.89 -10.08 21.57
N LEU A 209 2.72 -9.56 21.22
CA LEU A 209 2.53 -9.07 19.85
C LEU A 209 3.44 -7.85 19.68
N GLN A 210 4.71 -8.09 19.38
CA GLN A 210 5.65 -7.04 19.01
C GLN A 210 5.01 -6.19 17.92
N LYS A 211 5.00 -4.88 18.14
CA LYS A 211 4.57 -3.91 17.14
C LYS A 211 5.37 -4.19 15.86
N PRO A 212 4.71 -4.44 14.71
CA PRO A 212 5.42 -4.57 13.44
C PRO A 212 6.30 -3.34 13.23
N ALA A 213 7.46 -3.51 12.59
CA ALA A 213 8.30 -2.38 12.21
C ALA A 213 7.46 -1.36 11.45
N GLU A 214 7.63 -0.08 11.80
CA GLU A 214 6.96 0.99 11.06
C GLU A 214 7.42 0.95 9.61
N PRO A 215 6.49 0.98 8.64
CA PRO A 215 6.88 1.13 7.25
C PRO A 215 7.68 2.43 7.14
N ASP A 216 8.92 2.32 6.70
CA ASP A 216 9.75 3.48 6.42
C ASP A 216 9.21 4.14 5.15
N PHE A 217 8.72 5.36 5.29
CA PHE A 217 8.22 6.16 4.18
C PHE A 217 9.30 7.12 3.64
N SER A 218 10.54 6.97 4.08
CA SER A 218 11.62 7.93 3.79
C SER A 218 12.31 7.71 2.43
N ASP A 219 12.08 6.57 1.75
CA ASP A 219 12.73 6.24 0.47
C ASP A 219 11.92 6.64 -0.77
N GLU A 220 10.84 7.41 -0.64
CA GLU A 220 10.07 7.92 -1.80
C GLU A 220 10.66 9.22 -2.39
N GLY A 221 11.91 9.58 -2.09
CA GLY A 221 12.49 10.82 -2.58
C GLY A 221 14.01 10.84 -2.65
N GLN A 222 14.59 10.12 -3.61
CA GLN A 222 15.90 10.43 -4.20
C GLN A 222 16.00 9.97 -5.67
#